data_AF-A0A9Q1DAX5-F1
#
_entry.id   AF-A0A9Q1DAX5-F1
#
_cell.length_a   1.000
_cell.length_b   1.000
_cell.length_c   1.000
_cell.angle_alpha   90.00
_cell.angle_beta   90.00
_cell.angle_gamma   90.00
#
_symmetry.space_group_name_H-M   'P 1'
#
loop_
_entity.id
_entity.type
_entity.pdbx_description
1 polymer ?
#
loop_
_entity_poly.entity_id
_entity_poly.type
_entity_poly.pdbx_seq_one_letter_code
_entity_poly.pdbx_strand_id
1 'polypeptide(L)'
;SLINCCTIDWFQPWPEEALERVAHKFLESLELSEHERQEVILLCKTFHTSAIHLSHRFLTELGRHNYVTPTSYLELIAAFRQLLTQKRDAVMRAKKRYTNGLDKLAFAESQVSEMKKELVDLQPKLEVAKVENTNMMKVIEVESVQVEAKSKVVREDEEAATLKANESQALKDECESDLAEAIPALEAALSALNTLKPSDVTIVKSMKNPPSGVKLVMSAVCVMKEIKPEKIADPAGKGQKILDYWGPSKKLLGDMNFLRDLKEYDKDNIPVSLLRRATAL
;
A
#
# COMPACT_ATOMS: atom_id res chain seq x y z
N SER A 1 8.75 104.06 -32.76
CA SER A 1 7.62 104.02 -31.81
C SER A 1 7.70 102.88 -30.79
N LEU A 2 8.85 102.21 -30.56
CA LEU A 2 8.94 101.12 -29.58
C LEU A 2 9.01 101.62 -28.13
N ILE A 3 9.76 102.70 -27.88
CA ILE A 3 10.01 103.20 -26.52
C ILE A 3 8.85 104.09 -26.03
N ASN A 4 8.13 104.77 -26.93
CA ASN A 4 7.05 105.71 -26.58
C ASN A 4 5.67 105.06 -26.41
N CYS A 5 5.50 103.79 -26.80
CA CYS A 5 4.23 103.06 -26.71
C CYS A 5 4.32 101.80 -25.84
N CYS A 6 5.45 101.58 -25.17
CA CYS A 6 5.67 100.43 -24.30
C CYS A 6 6.22 100.89 -22.94
N THR A 7 5.78 100.23 -21.87
CA THR A 7 6.35 100.40 -20.53
C THR A 7 7.61 99.55 -20.43
N ILE A 8 8.72 100.16 -19.99
CA ILE A 8 9.97 99.45 -19.75
C ILE A 8 9.91 98.83 -18.35
N ASP A 9 10.13 97.53 -18.27
CA ASP A 9 10.30 96.79 -17.03
C ASP A 9 11.74 96.27 -16.92
N TRP A 10 12.42 96.60 -15.83
CA TRP A 10 13.85 96.32 -15.64
C TRP A 10 14.04 95.07 -14.78
N PHE A 11 14.69 94.06 -15.36
CA PHE A 11 15.06 92.84 -14.63
C PHE A 11 16.49 92.95 -14.10
N GLN A 12 16.62 92.89 -12.78
CA GLN A 12 17.93 92.84 -12.11
C GLN A 12 18.37 91.40 -11.87
N PRO A 13 19.68 91.14 -11.74
CA PRO A 13 20.18 89.87 -11.22
C PRO A 13 19.56 89.54 -9.88
N TRP A 14 19.40 88.25 -9.59
CA TRP A 14 18.81 87.83 -8.31
C TRP A 14 19.68 88.28 -7.13
N PRO A 15 19.11 88.95 -6.12
CA PRO A 15 19.84 89.26 -4.90
C PRO A 15 20.12 87.98 -4.10
N GLU A 16 21.07 88.06 -3.17
CA GLU A 16 21.46 86.94 -2.31
C GLU A 16 20.27 86.32 -1.57
N GLU A 17 19.37 87.15 -1.03
CA GLU A 17 18.16 86.67 -0.35
C GLU A 17 17.23 85.86 -1.26
N ALA A 18 17.16 86.21 -2.56
CA ALA A 18 16.37 85.45 -3.53
C ALA A 18 17.02 84.09 -3.82
N LEU A 19 18.35 84.04 -3.94
CA LEU A 19 19.10 82.79 -4.11
C LEU A 19 18.88 81.84 -2.93
N GLU A 20 18.88 82.36 -1.70
CA GLU A 20 18.63 81.58 -0.48
C GLU A 20 17.19 81.04 -0.43
N ARG A 21 16.19 81.88 -0.72
CA ARG A 21 14.77 81.47 -0.76
C ARG A 21 14.52 80.39 -1.80
N VAL A 22 15.12 80.52 -2.98
CA VAL A 22 14.99 79.52 -4.06
C VAL A 22 15.67 78.21 -3.64
N ALA A 23 16.90 78.26 -3.13
CA ALA A 23 17.57 77.06 -2.65
C ALA A 23 16.78 76.37 -1.53
N HIS A 24 16.28 77.13 -0.56
CA HIS A 24 15.43 76.61 0.51
C HIS A 24 14.22 75.85 -0.05
N LYS A 25 13.50 76.44 -1.02
CA LYS A 25 12.31 75.83 -1.60
C LYS A 25 12.62 74.53 -2.35
N PHE A 26 13.72 74.50 -3.11
CA PHE A 26 14.12 73.32 -3.89
C PHE A 26 14.70 72.20 -3.02
N LEU A 27 15.38 72.54 -1.93
CA LEU A 27 15.96 71.59 -0.99
C LEU A 27 14.94 71.07 0.03
N GLU A 28 13.78 71.73 0.22
CA GLU A 28 12.69 71.32 1.13
C GLU A 28 12.36 69.83 1.03
N SER A 29 12.28 69.31 -0.20
CA SER A 29 11.96 67.91 -0.50
C SER A 29 13.05 66.88 -0.13
N LEU A 30 14.27 67.33 0.21
CA LEU A 30 15.36 66.45 0.61
C LEU A 30 15.37 66.21 2.12
N GLU A 31 15.59 64.95 2.50
CA GLU A 31 15.83 64.53 3.88
C GLU A 31 17.22 65.02 4.33
N LEU A 32 17.28 66.22 4.89
CA LEU A 32 18.46 66.84 5.48
C LEU A 32 18.10 67.32 6.87
N SER A 33 19.05 67.26 7.81
CA SER A 33 18.89 67.96 9.08
C SER A 33 18.79 69.47 8.83
N GLU A 34 18.17 70.19 9.77
CA GLU A 34 17.99 71.63 9.65
C GLU A 34 19.33 72.37 9.49
N HIS A 35 20.34 71.95 10.25
CA HIS A 35 21.69 72.50 10.16
C HIS A 35 22.33 72.24 8.78
N GLU A 36 22.32 70.99 8.29
CA GLU A 36 22.88 70.66 6.97
C GLU A 36 22.18 71.44 5.85
N ARG A 37 20.86 71.62 5.96
CA ARG A 37 20.07 72.37 4.99
C ARG A 37 20.52 73.82 4.91
N GLN A 38 20.68 74.48 6.06
CA GLN A 38 21.12 75.88 6.11
C GLN A 38 22.53 76.05 5.52
N GLU A 39 23.45 75.15 5.85
CA GLU A 39 24.82 75.17 5.30
C GLU A 39 24.84 74.94 3.78
N VAL A 40 24.03 74.01 3.26
CA VAL A 40 23.94 73.75 1.82
C VAL A 40 23.34 74.94 1.07
N ILE A 41 22.33 75.60 1.63
CA ILE A 41 21.74 76.82 1.06
C ILE A 41 22.81 77.91 0.92
N LEU A 42 23.57 78.15 1.99
CA LEU A 42 24.67 79.11 2.00
C LEU A 42 25.72 78.75 0.93
N LEU A 43 26.09 77.47 0.85
CA LEU A 43 27.08 76.99 -0.13
C LEU A 43 26.61 77.18 -1.58
N CYS A 44 25.35 76.85 -1.89
CA CYS A 44 24.77 77.06 -3.21
C CYS A 44 24.82 78.54 -3.60
N LYS A 45 24.44 79.44 -2.69
CA LYS A 45 24.54 80.89 -2.90
C LYS A 45 25.98 81.29 -3.22
N THR A 46 26.94 80.91 -2.39
CA THR A 46 28.35 81.27 -2.54
C THR A 46 28.94 80.74 -3.85
N PHE A 47 28.57 79.54 -4.29
CA PHE A 47 29.00 79.01 -5.58
C PHE A 47 28.45 79.80 -6.76
N HIS A 48 27.20 80.22 -6.70
CA HIS A 48 26.62 81.04 -7.77
C HIS A 48 27.26 82.43 -7.84
N THR A 49 27.38 83.13 -6.70
CA THR A 49 27.97 84.48 -6.65
C THR A 49 29.45 84.46 -7.02
N SER A 50 30.21 83.47 -6.55
CA SER A 50 31.62 83.30 -6.96
C SER A 50 31.76 82.99 -8.45
N ALA A 51 30.87 82.19 -9.05
CA ALA A 51 30.88 81.94 -10.48
C ALA A 51 30.61 83.20 -11.31
N ILE A 52 29.73 84.09 -10.83
CA ILE A 52 29.50 85.41 -11.45
C ILE A 52 30.80 86.23 -11.41
N HIS A 53 31.42 86.37 -10.24
CA HIS A 53 32.68 87.12 -10.10
C HIS A 53 33.81 86.53 -10.96
N LEU A 54 33.94 85.20 -11.02
CA LEU A 54 34.92 84.53 -11.88
C LEU A 54 34.65 84.80 -13.36
N SER A 55 33.38 84.84 -13.77
CA SER A 55 33.01 85.11 -15.17
C SER A 55 33.37 86.54 -15.58
N HIS A 56 33.21 87.51 -14.68
CA HIS A 56 33.71 88.87 -14.91
C HIS A 56 35.23 88.92 -15.04
N ARG A 57 35.96 88.25 -14.14
CA ARG A 57 37.42 88.17 -14.22
C ARG A 57 37.89 87.49 -15.51
N PHE A 58 37.24 86.40 -15.91
CA PHE A 58 37.54 85.67 -17.14
C PHE A 58 37.38 86.55 -18.39
N LEU A 59 36.34 87.40 -18.40
CA LEU A 59 36.16 88.38 -19.47
C LEU A 59 37.29 89.43 -19.47
N THR A 60 37.65 89.97 -18.31
CA THR A 60 38.70 91.00 -18.21
C THR A 60 40.08 90.47 -18.58
N GLU A 61 40.42 89.25 -18.16
CA GLU A 61 41.75 88.66 -18.34
C GLU A 61 41.93 88.03 -19.74
N LEU A 62 40.90 87.37 -20.29
CA LEU A 62 41.00 86.56 -21.50
C LEU A 62 40.12 87.06 -22.66
N GLY A 63 39.32 88.11 -22.45
CA GLY A 63 38.43 88.67 -23.48
C GLY A 63 37.29 87.73 -23.89
N ARG A 64 37.02 86.67 -23.12
CA ARG A 64 36.00 85.65 -23.43
C ARG A 64 34.80 85.79 -22.51
N HIS A 65 33.60 85.79 -23.09
CA HIS A 65 32.36 85.82 -22.34
C HIS A 65 31.98 84.44 -21.79
N ASN A 66 31.60 84.41 -20.51
CA ASN A 66 30.89 83.30 -19.88
C ASN A 66 29.66 83.88 -19.17
N TYR A 67 28.47 83.34 -19.45
CA TYR A 67 27.22 83.87 -18.90
C TYR A 67 26.73 82.97 -17.77
N VAL A 68 26.55 83.55 -16.60
CA VAL A 68 25.95 82.88 -15.45
C VAL A 68 24.49 83.32 -15.37
N THR A 69 23.57 82.35 -15.45
CA THR A 69 22.12 82.61 -15.48
C THR A 69 21.43 81.99 -14.26
N PRO A 70 20.24 82.49 -13.87
CA PRO A 70 19.43 81.84 -12.84
C PRO A 70 19.12 80.37 -13.17
N THR A 71 19.00 80.00 -14.45
CA THR A 71 18.82 78.60 -14.88
C THR A 71 20.01 77.73 -14.46
N SER A 72 21.25 78.21 -14.63
CA SER A 72 22.45 77.51 -14.18
C SER A 72 22.49 77.30 -12.66
N TYR A 73 21.86 78.20 -11.89
CA TYR A 73 21.70 78.02 -10.44
C TYR A 73 20.69 76.92 -10.09
N LEU A 74 19.55 76.89 -10.79
CA LEU A 74 18.56 75.83 -10.61
C LEU A 74 19.12 74.46 -11.00
N GLU A 75 19.91 74.40 -12.07
CA GLU A 75 20.62 73.19 -12.50
C GLU A 75 21.64 72.71 -11.46
N LEU A 76 22.38 73.62 -10.83
CA LEU A 76 23.29 73.29 -9.73
C LEU A 76 22.55 72.59 -8.59
N ILE A 77 21.42 73.14 -8.15
CA ILE A 77 20.62 72.58 -7.04
C ILE A 77 20.01 71.23 -7.46
N ALA A 78 19.50 71.13 -8.69
CA ALA A 78 18.94 69.89 -9.23
C ALA A 78 20.00 68.78 -9.33
N ALA A 79 21.20 69.10 -9.82
CA ALA A 79 22.32 68.18 -9.91
C ALA A 79 22.78 67.72 -8.53
N PHE A 80 22.86 68.63 -7.55
CA PHE A 80 23.17 68.30 -6.16
C PHE A 80 22.15 67.31 -5.59
N ARG A 81 20.86 67.60 -5.75
CA ARG A 81 19.76 66.72 -5.30
C ARG A 81 19.88 65.33 -5.91
N GLN A 82 20.05 65.25 -7.23
CA GLN A 82 20.17 63.98 -7.93
C GLN A 82 21.39 63.19 -7.45
N LEU A 83 22.56 63.82 -7.34
CA LEU A 83 23.79 63.18 -6.92
C LEU A 83 23.69 62.67 -5.48
N LEU A 84 23.14 63.48 -4.57
CA LEU A 84 22.96 63.10 -3.17
C LEU A 84 22.08 61.86 -3.04
N THR A 85 20.93 61.83 -3.73
CA THR A 85 20.04 60.66 -3.75
C THR A 85 20.76 59.43 -4.28
N GLN A 86 21.45 59.53 -5.42
CA GLN A 86 22.19 58.40 -6.00
C GLN A 86 23.26 57.85 -5.05
N LYS A 87 24.00 58.73 -4.37
CA LYS A 87 25.05 58.33 -3.42
C LYS A 87 24.46 57.70 -2.17
N ARG A 88 23.39 58.27 -1.60
CA ARG A 88 22.67 57.70 -0.46
C ARG A 88 22.13 56.32 -0.78
N ASP A 89 21.48 56.15 -1.92
CA ASP A 89 20.95 54.86 -2.35
C ASP A 89 22.06 53.80 -2.52
N ALA A 90 23.20 54.19 -3.10
CA ALA A 90 24.34 53.29 -3.25
C ALA A 90 24.89 52.83 -1.88
N VAL A 91 25.06 53.76 -0.94
CA VAL A 91 25.52 53.46 0.42
C VAL A 91 24.49 52.61 1.18
N MET A 92 23.20 52.93 1.07
CA MET A 92 22.12 52.17 1.72
C MET A 92 22.01 50.76 1.18
N ARG A 93 22.16 50.56 -0.14
CA ARG A 93 22.23 49.21 -0.75
C ARG A 93 23.43 48.43 -0.24
N ALA A 94 24.61 49.05 -0.15
CA ALA A 94 25.80 48.40 0.40
C ALA A 94 25.60 48.01 1.87
N LYS A 95 25.07 48.92 2.69
CA LYS A 95 24.71 48.65 4.09
C LYS A 95 23.76 47.46 4.19
N LYS A 96 22.66 47.45 3.42
CA LYS A 96 21.69 46.36 3.42
C LYS A 96 22.30 45.02 3.03
N ARG A 97 23.24 45.01 2.08
CA ARG A 97 23.99 43.80 1.71
C ARG A 97 24.79 43.27 2.90
N TYR A 98 25.49 44.14 3.63
CA TYR A 98 26.28 43.73 4.79
C TYR A 98 25.42 43.26 5.95
N THR A 99 24.32 43.96 6.27
CA THR A 99 23.40 43.53 7.34
C THR A 99 22.81 42.16 7.02
N ASN A 100 22.33 41.96 5.79
CA ASN A 100 21.81 40.66 5.37
C ASN A 100 22.89 39.57 5.44
N GLY A 101 24.14 39.89 5.07
CA GLY A 101 25.26 38.96 5.16
C GLY A 101 25.56 38.57 6.61
N LEU A 102 25.57 39.53 7.53
CA LEU A 102 25.75 39.28 8.97
C LEU A 102 24.63 38.41 9.54
N ASP A 103 23.38 38.67 9.17
CA ASP A 103 22.23 37.86 9.60
C ASP A 103 22.36 36.41 9.13
N LYS A 104 22.83 36.20 7.90
CA LYS A 104 23.09 34.85 7.37
C LYS A 104 24.24 34.15 8.09
N LEU A 105 25.30 34.88 8.45
CA LEU A 105 26.39 34.32 9.23
C LEU A 105 25.94 33.92 10.64
N ALA A 106 25.18 34.78 11.32
CA ALA A 106 24.62 34.47 12.63
C ALA A 106 23.69 33.25 12.59
N PHE A 107 22.86 33.12 11.55
CA PHE A 107 22.01 31.94 11.34
C PHE A 107 22.83 30.66 11.05
N ALA A 108 23.90 30.76 10.27
CA ALA A 108 24.80 29.63 10.05
C ALA A 108 25.51 29.22 11.34
N GLU A 109 25.97 30.18 12.13
CA GLU A 109 26.59 29.94 13.43
C GLU A 109 25.64 29.22 14.40
N SER A 110 24.36 29.64 14.47
CA SER A 110 23.37 28.99 15.33
C SER A 110 23.13 27.53 14.92
N GLN A 111 23.00 27.25 13.62
CA GLN A 111 22.83 25.88 13.11
C GLN A 111 24.06 25.01 13.39
N VAL A 112 25.28 25.55 13.21
CA VAL A 112 26.51 24.82 13.51
C VAL A 112 26.63 24.52 15.00
N SER A 113 26.19 25.44 15.86
CA SER A 113 26.15 25.23 17.32
C SER A 113 25.18 24.10 17.71
N GLU A 114 24.01 24.05 17.09
CA GLU A 114 23.02 22.99 17.30
C GLU A 114 23.54 21.63 16.83
N MET A 115 24.06 21.55 15.60
CA MET A 115 24.66 20.33 15.06
C MET A 115 25.84 19.83 15.91
N LYS A 116 26.65 20.73 16.48
CA LYS A 116 27.72 20.34 17.41
C LYS A 116 27.17 19.67 18.67
N LYS A 117 26.07 20.18 19.23
CA LYS A 117 25.43 19.56 20.40
C LYS A 117 24.86 18.18 20.05
N GLU A 118 24.14 18.08 18.93
CA GLU A 118 23.61 16.80 18.46
C GLU A 118 24.71 15.75 18.26
N LEU A 119 25.85 16.15 17.70
CA LEU A 119 26.98 15.25 17.48
C LEU A 119 27.58 14.75 18.80
N VAL A 120 27.73 15.63 19.79
CA VAL A 120 28.17 15.25 21.16
C VAL A 120 27.17 14.29 21.82
N ASP A 121 25.87 14.52 21.65
CA ASP A 121 24.82 13.68 22.24
C ASP A 121 24.65 12.31 21.54
N LEU A 122 24.89 12.26 20.21
CA LEU A 122 24.81 11.04 19.41
C LEU A 122 26.04 10.15 19.57
N GLN A 123 27.21 10.72 19.85
CA GLN A 123 28.45 9.97 19.98
C GLN A 123 28.40 8.82 21.01
N PRO A 124 27.91 9.01 22.26
CA PRO A 124 27.80 7.91 23.20
C PRO A 124 26.74 6.88 22.78
N LYS A 125 25.62 7.31 22.19
CA LYS A 125 24.58 6.40 21.69
C LYS A 125 25.10 5.49 20.58
N LEU A 126 25.94 6.03 19.69
CA LEU A 126 26.58 5.27 18.63
C LEU A 126 27.52 4.20 19.18
N GLU A 127 28.30 4.52 20.21
CA GLU A 127 29.21 3.55 20.83
C GLU A 127 28.43 2.43 21.53
N VAL A 128 27.34 2.76 22.25
CA VAL A 128 26.44 1.76 22.84
C VAL A 128 25.83 0.86 21.76
N ALA A 129 25.25 1.45 20.71
CA ALA A 129 24.64 0.70 19.61
C ALA A 129 25.66 -0.19 18.89
N LYS A 130 26.92 0.24 18.77
CA LYS A 130 28.01 -0.56 18.20
C LYS A 130 28.32 -1.77 19.08
N VAL A 131 28.41 -1.59 20.40
CA VAL A 131 28.60 -2.69 21.35
C VAL A 131 27.41 -3.66 21.30
N GLU A 132 26.18 -3.15 21.31
CA GLU A 132 24.96 -3.98 21.20
C GLU A 132 24.91 -4.76 19.89
N ASN A 133 25.23 -4.12 18.76
CA ASN A 133 25.25 -4.79 17.45
C ASN A 133 26.32 -5.88 17.38
N THR A 134 27.52 -5.64 17.91
CA THR A 134 28.56 -6.68 17.98
C THR A 134 28.16 -7.85 18.88
N ASN A 135 27.41 -7.62 19.95
CA ASN A 135 26.87 -8.68 20.79
C ASN A 135 25.74 -9.45 20.09
N MET A 136 24.81 -8.76 19.45
CA MET A 136 23.73 -9.36 18.67
C MET A 136 24.27 -10.26 17.55
N MET A 137 25.31 -9.80 16.85
CA MET A 137 25.94 -10.56 15.76
C MET A 137 26.54 -11.88 16.27
N LYS A 138 27.12 -11.92 17.48
CA LYS A 138 27.58 -13.16 18.12
C LYS A 138 26.43 -14.11 18.47
N VAL A 139 25.32 -13.57 18.96
CA VAL A 139 24.13 -14.39 19.28
C VAL A 139 23.55 -15.00 18.00
N ILE A 140 23.42 -14.21 16.95
CA ILE A 140 22.94 -14.67 15.64
C ILE A 140 23.83 -15.76 15.08
N GLU A 141 25.16 -15.65 15.22
CA GLU A 141 26.09 -16.69 14.74
C GLU A 141 25.87 -18.03 15.47
N VAL A 142 25.66 -18.00 16.79
CA VAL A 142 25.35 -19.20 17.58
C VAL A 142 23.98 -19.77 17.22
N GLU A 143 22.95 -18.92 17.13
CA GLU A 143 21.60 -19.33 16.80
C GLU A 143 21.49 -19.85 15.35
N SER A 144 22.19 -19.25 14.40
CA SER A 144 22.28 -19.68 13.00
C SER A 144 22.75 -21.13 12.91
N VAL A 145 23.83 -21.49 13.62
CA VAL A 145 24.34 -22.87 13.64
C VAL A 145 23.30 -23.84 14.22
N GLN A 146 22.57 -23.43 15.27
CA GLN A 146 21.52 -24.26 15.87
C GLN A 146 20.29 -24.41 14.94
N VAL A 147 19.89 -23.33 14.26
CA VAL A 147 18.78 -23.32 13.31
C VAL A 147 19.10 -24.16 12.10
N GLU A 148 20.32 -24.07 11.55
CA GLU A 148 20.77 -24.91 10.42
C GLU A 148 20.72 -26.40 10.79
N ALA A 149 21.22 -26.76 11.98
CA ALA A 149 21.17 -28.13 12.49
C ALA A 149 19.74 -28.63 12.66
N LYS A 150 18.85 -27.81 13.22
CA LYS A 150 17.45 -28.16 13.43
C LYS A 150 16.66 -28.22 12.12
N SER A 151 16.94 -27.33 11.17
CA SER A 151 16.32 -27.32 9.84
C SER A 151 16.63 -28.60 9.07
N LYS A 152 17.87 -29.10 9.18
CA LYS A 152 18.25 -30.38 8.57
C LYS A 152 17.41 -31.54 9.10
N VAL A 153 17.23 -31.62 10.42
CA VAL A 153 16.40 -32.66 11.06
C VAL A 153 14.94 -32.53 10.65
N VAL A 154 14.37 -31.31 10.66
CA VAL A 154 12.98 -31.07 10.27
C VAL A 154 12.75 -31.46 8.80
N ARG A 155 13.71 -31.20 7.91
CA ARG A 155 13.59 -31.59 6.50
C ARG A 155 13.59 -33.11 6.33
N GLU A 156 14.42 -33.83 7.07
CA GLU A 156 14.42 -35.30 7.07
C GLU A 156 13.09 -35.86 7.59
N ASP A 157 12.53 -35.27 8.65
CA ASP A 157 11.22 -35.64 9.19
C ASP A 157 10.07 -35.30 8.24
N GLU A 158 10.13 -34.16 7.55
CA GLU A 158 9.14 -33.72 6.55
C GLU A 158 9.10 -34.68 5.37
N GLU A 159 10.26 -35.04 4.81
CA GLU A 159 10.36 -36.02 3.72
C GLU A 159 9.74 -37.37 4.13
N ALA A 160 10.03 -37.85 5.33
CA ALA A 160 9.46 -39.09 5.86
C ALA A 160 7.94 -39.00 6.08
N ALA A 161 7.44 -37.86 6.53
CA ALA A 161 6.00 -37.63 6.72
C ALA A 161 5.26 -37.55 5.38
N THR A 162 5.82 -36.86 4.38
CA THR A 162 5.24 -36.76 3.04
C THR A 162 5.16 -38.13 2.35
N LEU A 163 6.18 -38.98 2.49
CA LEU A 163 6.14 -40.34 1.95
C LEU A 163 4.97 -41.14 2.54
N LYS A 164 4.83 -41.15 3.88
CA LYS A 164 3.75 -41.86 4.57
C LYS A 164 2.36 -41.28 4.25
N ALA A 165 2.27 -39.96 4.08
CA ALA A 165 1.02 -39.30 3.68
C ALA A 165 0.61 -39.71 2.27
N ASN A 166 1.55 -39.76 1.33
CA ASN A 166 1.30 -40.20 -0.05
C ASN A 166 0.89 -41.68 -0.10
N GLU A 167 1.55 -42.56 0.66
CA GLU A 167 1.18 -43.98 0.76
C GLU A 167 -0.25 -44.15 1.30
N SER A 168 -0.61 -43.40 2.34
CA SER A 168 -1.96 -43.45 2.94
C SER A 168 -3.02 -42.89 2.00
N GLN A 169 -2.71 -41.83 1.24
CA GLN A 169 -3.61 -41.25 0.26
C GLN A 169 -3.84 -42.22 -0.91
N ALA A 170 -2.79 -42.86 -1.42
CA ALA A 170 -2.91 -43.85 -2.49
C ALA A 170 -3.80 -45.04 -2.08
N LEU A 171 -3.62 -45.56 -0.86
CA LEU A 171 -4.45 -46.64 -0.33
C LEU A 171 -5.92 -46.21 -0.16
N LYS A 172 -6.14 -44.97 0.28
CA LYS A 172 -7.49 -44.40 0.41
C LYS A 172 -8.17 -44.29 -0.96
N ASP A 173 -7.48 -43.75 -1.95
CA ASP A 173 -8.02 -43.56 -3.30
C ASP A 173 -8.37 -44.90 -3.96
N GLU A 174 -7.55 -45.94 -3.74
CA GLU A 174 -7.83 -47.31 -4.19
C GLU A 174 -9.13 -47.86 -3.56
N CYS A 175 -9.28 -47.72 -2.23
CA CYS A 175 -10.46 -48.19 -1.53
C CYS A 175 -11.75 -47.42 -1.92
N GLU A 176 -11.64 -46.10 -2.14
CA GLU A 176 -12.79 -45.28 -2.57
C GLU A 176 -13.21 -45.62 -4.01
N SER A 177 -12.27 -45.98 -4.90
CA SER A 177 -12.57 -46.44 -6.25
C SER A 177 -13.37 -47.75 -6.25
N ASP A 178 -12.90 -48.75 -5.50
CA ASP A 178 -13.58 -50.05 -5.39
C ASP A 178 -14.99 -49.90 -4.79
N LEU A 179 -15.14 -49.02 -3.80
CA LEU A 179 -16.43 -48.72 -3.21
C LEU A 179 -17.38 -48.03 -4.20
N ALA A 180 -16.86 -47.10 -5.02
CA ALA A 180 -17.65 -46.40 -6.04
C ALA A 180 -18.20 -47.33 -7.13
N GLU A 181 -17.50 -48.43 -7.45
CA GLU A 181 -18.01 -49.45 -8.39
C GLU A 181 -19.15 -50.27 -7.77
N ALA A 182 -19.08 -50.56 -6.46
CA ALA A 182 -20.05 -51.42 -5.78
C ALA A 182 -21.37 -50.71 -5.43
N ILE A 183 -21.35 -49.40 -5.14
CA ILE A 183 -22.54 -48.63 -4.72
C ILE A 183 -23.68 -48.66 -5.77
N PRO A 184 -23.46 -48.42 -7.07
CA PRO A 184 -24.54 -48.43 -8.07
C PRO A 184 -25.26 -49.78 -8.17
N ALA A 185 -24.53 -50.89 -8.05
CA ALA A 185 -25.11 -52.23 -8.08
C ALA A 185 -26.01 -52.47 -6.85
N LEU A 186 -25.59 -51.99 -5.68
CA LEU A 186 -26.36 -52.08 -4.44
C LEU A 186 -27.62 -51.21 -4.48
N GLU A 187 -27.51 -49.97 -4.94
CA GLU A 187 -28.65 -49.05 -5.07
C GLU A 187 -29.67 -49.55 -6.10
N ALA A 188 -29.20 -50.11 -7.23
CA ALA A 188 -30.06 -50.76 -8.21
C ALA A 188 -30.84 -51.92 -7.58
N ALA A 189 -30.18 -52.77 -6.79
CA ALA A 189 -30.84 -53.87 -6.08
C ALA A 189 -31.88 -53.39 -5.04
N LEU A 190 -31.57 -52.34 -4.27
CA LEU A 190 -32.51 -51.73 -3.32
C LEU A 190 -33.71 -51.10 -4.03
N SER A 191 -33.49 -50.44 -5.17
CA SER A 191 -34.57 -49.86 -5.97
C SER A 191 -35.51 -50.94 -6.52
N ALA A 192 -34.96 -52.06 -7.02
CA ALA A 192 -35.75 -53.20 -7.48
C ALA A 192 -36.57 -53.81 -6.35
N LEU A 193 -35.99 -53.96 -5.15
CA LEU A 193 -36.69 -54.47 -3.95
C LEU A 193 -37.84 -53.54 -3.53
N ASN A 194 -37.71 -52.22 -3.70
CA ASN A 194 -38.77 -51.25 -3.40
C ASN A 194 -39.97 -51.33 -4.35
N THR A 195 -39.83 -51.93 -5.54
CA THR A 195 -40.95 -52.08 -6.49
C THR A 195 -41.88 -53.26 -6.17
N LEU A 196 -41.44 -54.20 -5.33
CA LEU A 196 -42.22 -55.40 -4.97
C LEU A 196 -43.37 -55.07 -4.02
N LYS A 197 -44.59 -55.47 -4.40
CA LYS A 197 -45.80 -55.31 -3.57
C LYS A 197 -46.12 -56.60 -2.80
N PRO A 198 -46.79 -56.51 -1.63
CA PRO A 198 -47.23 -57.70 -0.89
C PRO A 198 -48.13 -58.66 -1.70
N SER A 199 -48.87 -58.13 -2.69
CA SER A 199 -49.65 -58.93 -3.63
C SER A 199 -48.77 -59.87 -4.47
N ASP A 200 -47.60 -59.40 -4.92
CA ASP A 200 -46.70 -60.15 -5.80
C ASP A 200 -46.05 -61.33 -5.04
N VAL A 201 -45.71 -61.09 -3.77
CA VAL A 201 -45.23 -62.13 -2.82
C VAL A 201 -46.28 -63.23 -2.63
N THR A 202 -47.55 -62.85 -2.53
CA THR A 202 -48.67 -63.79 -2.36
C THR A 202 -48.85 -64.66 -3.62
N ILE A 203 -48.68 -64.09 -4.81
CA ILE A 203 -48.72 -64.82 -6.09
C ILE A 203 -47.61 -65.87 -6.12
N VAL A 204 -46.36 -65.48 -5.81
CA VAL A 204 -45.21 -66.40 -5.78
C VAL A 204 -45.42 -67.54 -4.78
N LYS A 205 -45.95 -67.26 -3.59
CA LYS A 205 -46.27 -68.27 -2.56
C LYS A 205 -47.32 -69.29 -3.03
N SER A 206 -48.29 -68.86 -3.84
CA SER A 206 -49.39 -69.71 -4.34
C SER A 206 -48.98 -70.68 -5.47
N MET A 207 -47.78 -70.52 -6.04
CA MET A 207 -47.29 -71.39 -7.11
C MET A 207 -47.01 -72.81 -6.59
N LYS A 208 -47.73 -73.80 -7.14
CA LYS A 208 -47.49 -75.22 -6.83
C LYS A 208 -46.15 -75.70 -7.36
N ASN A 209 -45.80 -75.32 -8.60
CA ASN A 209 -44.50 -75.56 -9.24
C ASN A 209 -43.93 -74.24 -9.79
N PRO A 210 -43.06 -73.53 -9.06
CA PRO A 210 -42.48 -72.28 -9.54
C PRO A 210 -41.41 -72.51 -10.64
N PRO A 211 -41.17 -71.52 -11.52
CA PRO A 211 -40.06 -71.55 -12.47
C PRO A 211 -38.68 -71.66 -11.80
N SER A 212 -37.68 -72.17 -12.53
CA SER A 212 -36.32 -72.39 -12.01
C SER A 212 -35.67 -71.14 -11.43
N GLY A 213 -35.85 -69.97 -12.06
CA GLY A 213 -35.31 -68.69 -11.55
C GLY A 213 -35.88 -68.29 -10.19
N VAL A 214 -37.17 -68.54 -9.94
CA VAL A 214 -37.80 -68.24 -8.64
C VAL A 214 -37.31 -69.20 -7.56
N LYS A 215 -37.09 -70.49 -7.90
CA LYS A 215 -36.50 -71.45 -6.96
C LYS A 215 -35.08 -71.08 -6.57
N LEU A 216 -34.27 -70.63 -7.54
CA LEU A 216 -32.87 -70.24 -7.30
C LEU A 216 -32.79 -68.99 -6.41
N VAL A 217 -33.53 -67.93 -6.73
CA VAL A 217 -33.55 -66.69 -5.92
C VAL A 217 -34.06 -66.96 -4.51
N MET A 218 -35.13 -67.75 -4.36
CA MET A 218 -35.63 -68.10 -3.03
C MET A 218 -34.70 -69.02 -2.25
N SER A 219 -33.96 -69.91 -2.92
CA SER A 219 -32.90 -70.70 -2.28
C SER A 219 -31.76 -69.83 -1.78
N ALA A 220 -31.35 -68.82 -2.55
CA ALA A 220 -30.34 -67.84 -2.16
C ALA A 220 -30.82 -67.03 -0.94
N VAL A 221 -32.07 -66.54 -0.94
CA VAL A 221 -32.65 -65.82 0.21
C VAL A 221 -32.72 -66.72 1.46
N CYS A 222 -33.08 -68.00 1.32
CA CYS A 222 -33.08 -68.94 2.45
C CYS A 222 -31.67 -69.21 2.98
N VAL A 223 -30.64 -69.27 2.13
CA VAL A 223 -29.24 -69.43 2.57
C VAL A 223 -28.72 -68.15 3.22
N MET A 224 -29.07 -66.96 2.70
CA MET A 224 -28.71 -65.67 3.30
C MET A 224 -29.37 -65.43 4.67
N LYS A 225 -30.57 -66.00 4.90
CA LYS A 225 -31.26 -66.01 6.20
C LYS A 225 -31.01 -67.26 7.04
N GLU A 226 -30.04 -68.10 6.66
CA GLU A 226 -29.63 -69.33 7.36
C GLU A 226 -30.75 -70.36 7.63
N ILE A 227 -31.74 -70.43 6.75
CA ILE A 227 -32.84 -71.38 6.84
C ILE A 227 -32.42 -72.73 6.23
N LYS A 228 -32.56 -73.80 7.01
CA LYS A 228 -32.15 -75.15 6.58
C LYS A 228 -33.08 -75.70 5.48
N PRO A 229 -32.54 -76.36 4.44
CA PRO A 229 -33.34 -76.99 3.39
C PRO A 229 -34.13 -78.19 3.93
N GLU A 230 -35.28 -78.47 3.31
CA GLU A 230 -36.04 -79.70 3.54
C GLU A 230 -35.55 -80.79 2.55
N LYS A 231 -35.38 -82.03 3.03
CA LYS A 231 -34.95 -83.15 2.19
C LYS A 231 -36.17 -83.80 1.55
N ILE A 232 -36.35 -83.61 0.25
CA ILE A 232 -37.49 -84.16 -0.52
C ILE A 232 -36.96 -85.18 -1.54
N ALA A 233 -37.79 -86.16 -1.90
CA ALA A 233 -37.50 -87.12 -2.96
C ALA A 233 -37.69 -86.47 -4.34
N ASP A 234 -36.76 -86.71 -5.27
CA ASP A 234 -36.73 -86.10 -6.61
C ASP A 234 -38.07 -86.26 -7.40
N PRO A 235 -38.68 -85.17 -7.88
CA PRO A 235 -39.87 -85.22 -8.75
C PRO A 235 -39.64 -85.88 -10.12
N ALA A 236 -38.40 -86.14 -10.53
CA ALA A 236 -38.05 -86.75 -11.81
C ALA A 236 -37.66 -88.25 -11.75
N GLY A 237 -38.01 -88.94 -10.67
CA GLY A 237 -38.05 -90.42 -10.67
C GLY A 237 -36.70 -91.13 -10.66
N LYS A 238 -35.65 -90.54 -10.08
CA LYS A 238 -34.43 -91.25 -9.68
C LYS A 238 -34.20 -91.02 -8.18
N GLY A 239 -34.09 -92.11 -7.41
CA GLY A 239 -34.10 -92.12 -5.93
C GLY A 239 -32.92 -91.47 -5.22
N GLN A 240 -32.60 -90.22 -5.53
CA GLN A 240 -31.70 -89.35 -4.75
C GLN A 240 -32.51 -88.33 -3.95
N LYS A 241 -32.08 -88.05 -2.71
CA LYS A 241 -32.67 -87.01 -1.85
C LYS A 241 -32.06 -85.66 -2.23
N ILE A 242 -32.87 -84.78 -2.79
CA ILE A 242 -32.44 -83.43 -3.17
C ILE A 242 -32.75 -82.48 -2.01
N LEU A 243 -31.86 -81.52 -1.76
CA LEU A 243 -32.08 -80.44 -0.80
C LEU A 243 -33.01 -79.42 -1.46
N ASP A 244 -34.29 -79.43 -1.10
CA ASP A 244 -35.26 -78.47 -1.63
C ASP A 244 -35.46 -77.32 -0.64
N TYR A 245 -35.14 -76.12 -1.10
CA TYR A 245 -35.33 -74.89 -0.35
C TYR A 245 -36.75 -74.32 -0.51
N TRP A 246 -37.57 -74.86 -1.42
CA TRP A 246 -38.90 -74.31 -1.72
C TRP A 246 -39.92 -74.47 -0.59
N GLY A 247 -39.92 -75.62 0.11
CA GLY A 247 -40.76 -75.83 1.29
C GLY A 247 -40.52 -74.78 2.39
N PRO A 248 -39.28 -74.58 2.85
CA PRO A 248 -38.90 -73.50 3.77
C PRO A 248 -39.14 -72.09 3.20
N SER A 249 -38.91 -71.88 1.90
CA SER A 249 -39.18 -70.60 1.22
C SER A 249 -40.64 -70.18 1.31
N LYS A 250 -41.60 -71.11 1.20
CA LYS A 250 -43.04 -70.80 1.35
C LYS A 250 -43.41 -70.36 2.76
N LYS A 251 -42.73 -70.90 3.79
CA LYS A 251 -42.90 -70.48 5.18
C LYS A 251 -42.38 -69.05 5.36
N LEU A 252 -41.21 -68.76 4.79
CA LEU A 252 -40.60 -67.43 4.80
C LEU A 252 -41.43 -66.37 4.05
N LEU A 253 -41.95 -66.71 2.86
CA LEU A 253 -42.85 -65.84 2.08
C LEU A 253 -44.22 -65.62 2.76
N GLY A 254 -44.53 -66.38 3.82
CA GLY A 254 -45.73 -66.22 4.61
C GLY A 254 -45.61 -65.23 5.77
N ASP A 255 -44.40 -64.76 6.08
CA ASP A 255 -44.17 -63.76 7.11
C ASP A 255 -44.64 -62.38 6.63
N MET A 256 -45.44 -61.69 7.45
CA MET A 256 -45.94 -60.35 7.13
C MET A 256 -44.82 -59.31 7.04
N ASN A 257 -43.67 -59.57 7.68
CA ASN A 257 -42.52 -58.67 7.67
C ASN A 257 -41.47 -59.02 6.61
N PHE A 258 -41.69 -60.05 5.77
CA PHE A 258 -40.69 -60.57 4.83
C PHE A 258 -40.00 -59.48 3.97
N LEU A 259 -40.76 -58.56 3.37
CA LEU A 259 -40.21 -57.48 2.54
C LEU A 259 -39.44 -56.43 3.34
N ARG A 260 -39.86 -56.15 4.58
CA ARG A 260 -39.15 -55.23 5.48
C ARG A 260 -37.80 -55.83 5.88
N ASP A 261 -37.80 -57.10 6.25
CA ASP A 261 -36.59 -57.82 6.67
C ASP A 261 -35.58 -58.02 5.53
N LEU A 262 -36.01 -57.91 4.26
CA LEU A 262 -35.11 -57.89 3.11
C LEU A 262 -34.45 -56.52 2.91
N LYS A 263 -35.15 -55.42 3.25
CA LYS A 263 -34.63 -54.05 3.14
C LYS A 263 -33.69 -53.70 4.31
N GLU A 264 -33.99 -54.24 5.48
CA GLU A 264 -33.25 -54.00 6.72
C GLU A 264 -32.18 -55.08 7.00
N TYR A 265 -31.86 -55.93 6.01
CA TYR A 265 -30.84 -56.96 6.17
C TYR A 265 -29.45 -56.34 6.39
N ASP A 266 -28.71 -56.87 7.37
CA ASP A 266 -27.34 -56.43 7.66
C ASP A 266 -26.38 -56.86 6.55
N LYS A 267 -26.11 -55.92 5.65
CA LYS A 267 -25.23 -56.08 4.49
C LYS A 267 -23.74 -55.91 4.84
N ASP A 268 -23.44 -55.31 5.99
CA ASP A 268 -22.07 -54.96 6.39
C ASP A 268 -21.40 -56.13 7.12
N ASN A 269 -22.18 -57.02 7.76
CA ASN A 269 -21.66 -58.15 8.56
C ASN A 269 -22.06 -59.54 8.04
N ILE A 270 -21.89 -59.82 6.75
CA ILE A 270 -22.20 -61.14 6.18
C ILE A 270 -21.01 -62.11 6.39
N PRO A 271 -21.19 -63.27 7.05
CA PRO A 271 -20.12 -64.24 7.21
C PRO A 271 -19.60 -64.78 5.87
N VAL A 272 -18.27 -64.86 5.70
CA VAL A 272 -17.63 -65.37 4.45
C VAL A 272 -18.07 -66.81 4.12
N SER A 273 -18.37 -67.62 5.14
CA SER A 273 -18.92 -68.97 4.98
C SER A 273 -20.31 -68.98 4.36
N LEU A 274 -21.10 -67.92 4.55
CA LEU A 274 -22.43 -67.76 4.00
C LEU A 274 -22.40 -67.27 2.56
N LEU A 275 -21.52 -66.31 2.23
CA LEU A 275 -21.27 -65.87 0.85
C LEU A 275 -20.82 -67.02 -0.06
N ARG A 276 -19.90 -67.87 0.42
CA ARG A 276 -19.44 -69.07 -0.31
C ARG A 276 -20.54 -70.09 -0.54
N ARG A 277 -21.48 -70.23 0.41
CA ARG A 277 -22.65 -71.12 0.24
C ARG A 277 -23.64 -70.55 -0.77
N ALA A 278 -23.85 -69.23 -0.77
CA ALA A 278 -24.77 -68.57 -1.70
C ALA A 278 -24.26 -68.57 -3.16
N THR A 279 -22.94 -68.49 -3.37
CA THR A 279 -22.32 -68.61 -4.71
C THR A 279 -22.28 -70.04 -5.26
N ALA A 280 -22.50 -71.04 -4.41
CA ALA A 280 -22.46 -72.46 -4.79
C ALA A 280 -23.85 -73.08 -5.08
N LEU A 281 -24.92 -72.28 -5.05
CA LEU A 281 -26.30 -72.66 -5.38
C LEU A 281 -26.56 -72.58 -6.88
#